data_AF-A0A519P2P8-F1
#
_entry.id   AF-A0A519P2P8-F1
#
_cell.length_a   1.000
_cell.length_b   1.000
_cell.length_c   1.000
_cell.angle_alpha   90.00
_cell.angle_beta   90.00
_cell.angle_gamma   90.00
#
_symmetry.space_group_name_H-M   'P 1'
#
loop_
_entity.id
_entity.type
_entity.pdbx_description
1 polymer ?
#
loop_
_entity_poly.entity_id
_entity_poly.type
_entity_poly.pdbx_seq_one_letter_code
_entity_poly.pdbx_strand_id
1 'polypeptide(L)'
;IQGAANDVALRVLAQQNPQLAAQLEPVWTSPPIPEGGILVRSDLDPVLKEKIRSFFLSYSERSGAAGDRQRQILAGLGWSRFTAAEETYLDPVREMMAARDEAEARARGDRAGARAAAETRRTLQARREVRP
;
A
#
# COMPACT_ATOMS: atom_id res chain seq x y z
N ILE A 1 1.57 -6.48 -7.41
CA ILE A 1 0.89 -5.91 -8.60
C ILE A 1 0.39 -4.56 -8.12
N GLN A 2 0.97 -3.46 -8.58
CA GLN A 2 0.47 -2.14 -8.21
C GLN A 2 -0.98 -2.04 -8.71
N GLY A 3 -1.93 -2.01 -7.80
CA GLY A 3 -3.36 -1.89 -8.09
C GLY A 3 -3.90 -0.67 -7.36
N ALA A 4 -4.73 0.11 -8.03
CA ALA A 4 -5.58 1.06 -7.35
C ALA A 4 -6.63 0.29 -6.51
N ALA A 5 -7.23 0.94 -5.50
CA ALA A 5 -8.16 0.27 -4.59
C ALA A 5 -9.38 -0.36 -5.31
N ASN A 6 -9.82 0.26 -6.42
CA ASN A 6 -10.88 -0.25 -7.28
C ASN A 6 -10.47 -1.54 -8.02
N ASP A 7 -9.19 -1.72 -8.39
CA ASP A 7 -8.73 -2.88 -9.17
C ASP A 7 -8.82 -4.19 -8.38
N VAL A 8 -8.54 -4.16 -7.08
CA VAL A 8 -8.64 -5.35 -6.22
C VAL A 8 -10.11 -5.70 -5.98
N ALA A 9 -10.95 -4.72 -5.66
CA ALA A 9 -12.37 -4.93 -5.43
C ALA A 9 -13.10 -5.46 -6.67
N LEU A 10 -12.82 -4.89 -7.85
CA LEU A 10 -13.37 -5.37 -9.11
C LEU A 10 -12.89 -6.78 -9.48
N ARG A 11 -11.63 -7.12 -9.16
CA ARG A 11 -11.10 -8.47 -9.37
C ARG A 11 -11.78 -9.50 -8.48
N VAL A 12 -11.95 -9.19 -7.19
CA VAL A 12 -12.67 -10.06 -6.25
C VAL A 12 -14.12 -10.23 -6.70
N LEU A 13 -14.78 -9.13 -7.12
CA LEU A 13 -16.13 -9.18 -7.67
C LEU A 13 -16.21 -10.05 -8.93
N ALA A 14 -15.25 -9.95 -9.86
CA ALA A 14 -15.22 -10.78 -11.06
C ALA A 14 -15.09 -12.27 -10.75
N GLN A 15 -14.36 -12.63 -9.68
CA GLN A 15 -14.24 -14.02 -9.21
C GLN A 15 -15.53 -14.52 -8.54
N GLN A 16 -16.22 -13.67 -7.79
CA GLN A 16 -17.41 -14.04 -7.02
C GLN A 16 -18.71 -13.97 -7.83
N ASN A 17 -18.84 -12.96 -8.69
CA ASN A 17 -20.01 -12.68 -9.51
C ASN A 17 -19.62 -12.05 -10.86
N PRO A 18 -19.23 -12.87 -11.85
CA PRO A 18 -18.76 -12.37 -13.15
C PRO A 18 -19.84 -11.63 -13.94
N GLN A 19 -21.12 -11.98 -13.75
CA GLN A 19 -22.24 -11.31 -14.42
C GLN A 19 -22.42 -9.87 -13.94
N LEU A 20 -22.26 -9.63 -12.64
CA LEU A 20 -22.32 -8.28 -12.09
C LEU A 20 -21.06 -7.48 -12.46
N ALA A 21 -19.88 -8.10 -12.41
CA ALA A 21 -18.64 -7.45 -12.83
C ALA A 21 -18.69 -6.98 -14.29
N ALA A 22 -19.30 -7.75 -15.19
CA ALA A 22 -19.45 -7.39 -16.61
C ALA A 22 -20.36 -6.17 -16.85
N GLN A 23 -21.14 -5.74 -15.85
CA GLN A 23 -22.00 -4.56 -15.93
C GLN A 23 -21.31 -3.29 -15.41
N LEU A 24 -20.07 -3.38 -14.90
CA LEU A 24 -19.33 -2.26 -14.33
C LEU A 24 -18.22 -1.81 -15.30
N GLU A 25 -18.14 -0.51 -15.52
CA GLU A 25 -17.07 0.13 -16.29
C GLU A 25 -16.27 1.09 -15.40
N PRO A 26 -14.95 0.91 -15.24
CA PRO A 26 -14.11 1.87 -14.54
C PRO A 26 -14.00 3.18 -15.33
N VAL A 27 -14.64 4.25 -14.84
CA VAL A 27 -14.56 5.59 -15.48
C VAL A 27 -13.33 6.40 -15.05
N TRP A 28 -12.69 6.01 -13.95
CA TRP A 28 -11.47 6.62 -13.42
C TRP A 28 -10.72 5.64 -12.52
N THR A 29 -9.40 5.66 -12.59
CA THR A 29 -8.51 4.83 -11.76
C THR A 29 -7.49 5.73 -11.08
N SER A 30 -7.29 5.53 -9.78
CA SER A 30 -6.30 6.30 -9.02
C SER A 30 -4.87 5.93 -9.43
N PRO A 31 -3.87 6.77 -9.12
CA PRO A 31 -2.49 6.32 -9.10
C PRO A 31 -2.35 5.05 -8.24
N PRO A 32 -1.34 4.21 -8.52
CA PRO A 32 -1.13 2.99 -7.77
C PRO A 32 -0.90 3.29 -6.29
N ILE A 33 -1.68 2.62 -5.44
CA ILE A 33 -1.53 2.73 -3.99
C ILE A 33 -0.59 1.60 -3.55
N PRO A 34 0.37 1.86 -2.65
CA PRO A 34 1.16 0.79 -2.05
C PRO A 34 0.22 -0.26 -1.43
N GLU A 35 0.50 -1.54 -1.69
CA GLU A 35 -0.20 -2.66 -1.04
C GLU A 35 -0.03 -2.56 0.49
N GLY A 36 -0.94 -3.11 1.30
CA GLY A 36 -0.84 -3.03 2.76
C GLY A 36 0.51 -3.53 3.31
N GLY A 37 1.04 -2.85 4.34
CA GLY A 37 2.28 -3.24 5.01
C GLY A 37 2.03 -3.92 6.35
N ILE A 38 2.97 -4.78 6.78
CA ILE A 38 2.99 -5.33 8.14
C ILE A 38 3.72 -4.34 9.04
N LEU A 39 3.05 -3.89 10.11
CA LEU A 39 3.60 -2.93 11.06
C LEU A 39 4.05 -3.67 12.33
N VAL A 40 5.24 -3.31 12.79
CA VAL A 40 5.81 -3.79 14.06
C VAL A 40 5.96 -2.60 14.99
N ARG A 41 5.67 -2.80 16.28
CA ARG A 41 5.82 -1.76 17.30
C ARG A 41 7.26 -1.21 17.34
N SER A 42 7.38 0.10 17.46
CA SER A 42 8.65 0.81 17.53
C SER A 42 9.45 0.54 18.80
N ASP A 43 8.81 0.09 19.88
CA ASP A 43 9.43 -0.22 21.18
C ASP A 43 9.75 -1.71 21.38
N LEU A 44 9.49 -2.56 20.37
CA LEU A 44 9.81 -3.98 20.46
C LEU A 44 11.33 -4.20 20.52
N ASP A 45 11.74 -5.22 21.28
CA ASP A 45 13.14 -5.63 21.40
C ASP A 45 13.80 -5.80 20.00
N PRO A 46 15.01 -5.26 19.76
CA PRO A 46 15.67 -5.30 18.46
C PRO A 46 15.89 -6.72 17.92
N VAL A 47 16.20 -7.69 18.78
CA VAL A 47 16.41 -9.08 18.38
C VAL A 47 15.09 -9.71 17.91
N LEU A 48 14.00 -9.41 18.61
CA LEU A 48 12.68 -9.89 18.22
C LEU A 48 12.19 -9.23 16.92
N LYS A 49 12.41 -7.93 16.74
CA LYS A 49 12.11 -7.22 15.49
C LYS A 49 12.83 -7.88 14.31
N GLU A 50 14.11 -8.18 14.46
CA GLU A 50 14.88 -8.80 13.38
C GLU A 50 14.40 -10.23 13.08
N LYS A 51 14.04 -11.02 14.10
CA LYS A 51 13.46 -12.35 13.90
C LYS A 51 12.15 -12.29 13.11
N ILE A 52 11.27 -11.34 13.43
CA ILE A 52 10.00 -11.14 12.71
C ILE A 52 10.28 -10.72 11.26
N ARG A 53 11.17 -9.74 11.05
CA ARG A 53 11.57 -9.27 9.72
C ARG A 53 12.12 -10.42 8.87
N SER A 54 13.10 -11.14 9.39
CA SER A 54 13.72 -12.30 8.73
C SER A 54 12.71 -13.41 8.42
N PHE A 55 11.75 -13.68 9.31
CA PHE A 55 10.69 -14.66 9.06
C PHE A 55 9.86 -14.30 7.82
N PHE A 56 9.37 -13.07 7.72
CA PHE A 56 8.53 -12.66 6.59
C PHE A 56 9.32 -12.65 5.29
N LEU A 57 10.53 -12.08 5.28
CA LEU A 57 11.34 -11.97 4.06
C LEU A 57 11.74 -13.35 3.50
N SER A 58 12.00 -14.33 4.36
CA SER A 58 12.37 -15.70 3.94
C SER A 58 11.18 -16.65 3.76
N TYR A 59 9.94 -16.19 4.00
CA TYR A 59 8.77 -17.09 4.10
C TYR A 59 8.51 -17.89 2.81
N SER A 60 8.68 -17.30 1.63
CA SER A 60 8.46 -17.98 0.34
C SER A 60 9.71 -18.67 -0.22
N GLU A 61 10.87 -18.47 0.41
CA GLU A 61 12.19 -18.81 -0.16
C GLU A 61 12.68 -20.21 0.21
N ARG A 62 12.00 -20.91 1.14
CA ARG A 62 12.39 -22.27 1.51
C ARG A 62 12.25 -23.22 0.32
N SER A 63 13.13 -24.20 0.28
CA SER A 63 13.12 -25.29 -0.70
C SER A 63 12.34 -26.50 -0.18
N GLY A 64 11.92 -27.38 -1.10
CA GLY A 64 11.19 -28.61 -0.79
C GLY A 64 9.75 -28.37 -0.31
N ALA A 65 9.15 -29.43 0.25
CA ALA A 65 7.73 -29.46 0.62
C ALA A 65 7.29 -28.32 1.57
N ALA A 66 8.19 -27.84 2.43
CA ALA A 66 7.92 -26.70 3.30
C ALA A 66 7.73 -25.40 2.49
N GLY A 67 8.61 -25.16 1.52
CA GLY A 67 8.50 -24.01 0.63
C GLY A 67 7.27 -24.04 -0.26
N ASP A 68 6.93 -25.23 -0.78
CA ASP A 68 5.72 -25.42 -1.58
C ASP A 68 4.47 -25.06 -0.78
N ARG A 69 4.38 -25.56 0.47
CA ARG A 69 3.28 -25.22 1.38
C ARG A 69 3.21 -23.71 1.64
N GLN A 70 4.33 -23.05 1.90
CA GLN A 70 4.36 -21.61 2.16
C GLN A 70 3.90 -20.80 0.94
N ARG A 71 4.35 -21.15 -0.27
CA ARG A 71 3.87 -20.53 -1.52
C ARG A 71 2.39 -20.76 -1.74
N GLN A 72 1.87 -21.94 -1.38
CA GLN A 72 0.45 -22.26 -1.50
C GLN A 72 -0.41 -21.43 -0.53
N ILE A 73 0.08 -21.20 0.70
CA ILE A 73 -0.57 -20.29 1.67
C ILE A 73 -0.60 -18.86 1.11
N LEU A 74 0.53 -18.36 0.60
CA LEU A 74 0.57 -17.01 0.03
C LEU A 74 -0.35 -16.85 -1.18
N ALA A 75 -0.37 -17.85 -2.07
CA ALA A 75 -1.27 -17.85 -3.23
C ALA A 75 -2.74 -17.79 -2.82
N GLY A 76 -3.13 -18.49 -1.75
CA GLY A 76 -4.49 -18.41 -1.18
C GLY A 76 -4.84 -17.02 -0.64
N LEU A 77 -3.84 -16.23 -0.23
CA LEU A 77 -3.99 -14.84 0.20
C LEU A 77 -3.86 -13.83 -0.97
N GLY A 78 -3.59 -14.31 -2.19
CA GLY A 78 -3.31 -13.45 -3.34
C GLY A 78 -1.93 -12.78 -3.31
N TRP A 79 -1.01 -13.26 -2.46
CA TRP A 79 0.35 -12.75 -2.30
C TRP A 79 1.38 -13.69 -2.94
N SER A 80 2.53 -13.15 -3.33
CA SER A 80 3.62 -13.94 -3.91
C SER A 80 4.83 -14.04 -2.99
N ARG A 81 5.23 -12.93 -2.37
CA ARG A 81 6.33 -12.82 -1.41
C ARG A 81 6.16 -11.58 -0.54
N PHE A 82 6.91 -11.52 0.56
CA PHE A 82 7.09 -10.29 1.32
C PHE A 82 8.35 -9.58 0.85
N THR A 83 8.30 -8.25 0.77
CA THR A 83 9.44 -7.41 0.44
C THR A 83 9.69 -6.43 1.57
N ALA A 84 10.96 -6.09 1.82
CA ALA A 84 11.30 -5.06 2.78
C ALA A 84 10.64 -3.73 2.39
N ALA A 85 9.95 -3.12 3.33
CA ALA A 85 9.38 -1.79 3.18
C ALA A 85 10.14 -0.81 4.07
N GLU A 86 10.48 0.34 3.50
CA GLU A 86 11.00 1.48 4.23
C GLU A 86 9.86 2.40 4.65
N GLU A 87 10.12 3.35 5.55
CA GLU A 87 9.10 4.29 6.01
C GLU A 87 8.43 5.07 4.86
N THR A 88 9.18 5.33 3.78
CA THR A 88 8.73 6.02 2.56
C THR A 88 7.72 5.21 1.75
N TYR A 89 7.49 3.94 2.10
CA TYR A 89 6.51 3.09 1.44
C TYR A 89 5.09 3.67 1.50
N LEU A 90 4.75 4.39 2.57
CA LEU A 90 3.44 5.02 2.76
C LEU A 90 3.37 6.48 2.26
N ASP A 91 4.42 7.00 1.63
CA ASP A 91 4.44 8.38 1.13
C ASP A 91 3.29 8.70 0.16
N PRO A 92 2.87 7.80 -0.76
CA PRO A 92 1.70 8.07 -1.60
C PRO A 92 0.41 8.29 -0.80
N VAL A 93 0.25 7.58 0.32
CA VAL A 93 -0.90 7.76 1.22
C VAL A 93 -0.80 9.09 1.97
N ARG A 94 0.40 9.44 2.44
CA ARG A 94 0.65 10.75 3.08
C ARG A 94 0.41 11.91 2.10
N GLU A 95 0.75 11.74 0.83
CA GLU A 95 0.52 12.75 -0.23
C GLU A 95 -0.99 12.96 -0.43
N MET A 96 -1.74 11.85 -0.53
CA MET A 96 -3.20 11.89 -0.64
C MET A 96 -3.85 12.56 0.59
N MET A 97 -3.38 12.24 1.79
CA MET A 97 -3.86 12.89 3.02
C MET A 97 -3.57 14.39 3.01
N ALA A 98 -2.36 14.80 2.63
CA ALA A 98 -2.01 16.22 2.54
C ALA A 98 -2.88 16.95 1.49
N ALA A 99 -3.21 16.31 0.36
CA ALA A 99 -4.13 16.87 -0.63
C ALA A 99 -5.55 17.06 -0.07
N ARG A 100 -6.05 16.08 0.70
CA ARG A 100 -7.33 16.18 1.40
C ARG A 100 -7.32 17.31 2.42
N ASP A 101 -6.29 17.38 3.26
CA ASP A 101 -6.16 18.40 4.30
C ASP A 101 -6.08 19.81 3.69
N GLU A 102 -5.37 19.96 2.56
CA GLU A 102 -5.31 21.19 1.78
C GLU A 102 -6.70 21.62 1.28
N ALA A 103 -7.48 20.69 0.70
CA ALA A 103 -8.82 20.97 0.21
C ALA A 103 -9.79 21.36 1.34
N GLU A 104 -9.74 20.63 2.45
CA GLU A 104 -10.58 20.90 3.63
C GLU A 104 -10.24 22.24 4.30
N ALA A 105 -8.95 22.57 4.44
CA ALA A 105 -8.53 23.85 5.00
C ALA A 105 -8.99 25.02 4.12
N ARG A 106 -8.90 24.88 2.78
CA ARG A 106 -9.44 25.87 1.84
C ARG A 106 -10.95 26.05 1.99
N ALA A 107 -11.70 24.96 2.10
CA ALA A 107 -13.14 25.01 2.29
C ALA A 107 -13.55 25.74 3.59
N ARG A 108 -12.75 25.62 4.65
CA ARG A 108 -12.95 26.31 5.94
C ARG A 108 -12.38 27.73 5.99
N GLY A 109 -11.72 28.20 4.93
CA GLY A 109 -11.05 29.51 4.90
C GLY A 109 -9.74 29.59 5.69
N ASP A 110 -9.21 28.45 6.17
CA ASP A 110 -7.93 28.38 6.87
C ASP A 110 -6.76 28.45 5.89
N ARG A 111 -6.31 29.68 5.62
CA ARG A 111 -5.17 29.95 4.72
C ARG A 111 -3.84 29.43 5.27
N ALA A 112 -3.67 29.32 6.58
CA ALA A 112 -2.42 28.83 7.17
C ALA A 112 -2.34 27.31 7.00
N GLY A 113 -3.40 26.59 7.38
CA GLY A 113 -3.51 25.14 7.20
C GLY A 113 -3.41 24.72 5.75
N ALA A 114 -4.07 25.44 4.83
CA ALA A 114 -4.00 25.15 3.40
C ALA A 114 -2.58 25.27 2.84
N ARG A 115 -1.80 26.26 3.31
CA ARG A 115 -0.40 26.43 2.88
C ARG A 115 0.51 25.35 3.44
N ALA A 116 0.36 25.00 4.72
CA ALA A 116 1.14 23.95 5.36
C ALA A 116 0.89 22.58 4.69
N ALA A 117 -0.37 22.24 4.42
CA ALA A 117 -0.73 21.00 3.74
C ALA A 117 -0.19 20.96 2.29
N ALA A 118 -0.25 22.08 1.56
CA ALA A 118 0.33 22.19 0.22
C ALA A 118 1.86 21.99 0.21
N GLU A 119 2.57 22.49 1.21
CA GLU A 119 4.02 22.33 1.34
C GLU A 119 4.41 20.87 1.64
N THR A 120 3.70 20.22 2.57
CA THR A 120 3.84 18.78 2.83
C THR A 120 3.62 17.97 1.55
N ARG A 121 2.55 18.25 0.82
CA ARG A 121 2.25 17.57 -0.45
C ARG A 121 3.36 17.76 -1.48
N ARG A 122 3.87 18.98 -1.66
CA ARG A 122 4.98 19.27 -2.57
C ARG A 122 6.25 18.52 -2.20
N THR A 123 6.56 18.44 -0.91
CA THR A 123 7.73 17.71 -0.40
C THR A 123 7.63 16.21 -0.72
N LEU A 124 6.44 15.62 -0.53
CA LEU A 124 6.20 14.21 -0.84
C LEU A 124 6.24 13.95 -2.36
N GLN A 125 5.72 14.88 -3.17
CA GLN A 125 5.78 14.80 -4.64
C GLN A 125 7.22 14.83 -5.17
N ALA A 126 8.05 15.74 -4.65
CA ALA A 126 9.45 15.83 -5.02
C ALA A 126 10.22 14.53 -4.69
N ARG A 127 9.92 13.90 -3.54
CA ARG A 127 10.51 12.60 -3.16
C ARG A 127 10.09 11.47 -4.09
N ARG A 128 8.88 11.52 -4.66
CA ARG A 128 8.37 10.54 -5.61
C ARG A 128 9.07 10.66 -6.97
N GLU A 129 9.24 11.88 -7.47
CA GLU A 129 9.85 12.16 -8.79
C GLU A 129 11.34 11.81 -8.87
N VAL A 130 12.05 11.80 -7.74
CA VAL A 130 13.47 11.43 -7.66
C VAL A 130 13.69 9.90 -7.72
N ARG A 131 12.62 9.09 -7.61
CA ARG A 131 12.72 7.63 -7.58
C ARG A 131 12.67 7.06 -9.02
N PRO A 132 13.73 6.38 -9.50
CA PRO A 132 13.76 5.77 -10.84
C PRO A 132 12.81 4.57 -10.97
#